data_AF-A0A957WI46-F1
#
_entry.id   AF-A0A957WI46-F1
#
_cell.length_a   1.000
_cell.length_b   1.000
_cell.length_c   1.000
_cell.angle_alpha   90.00
_cell.angle_beta   90.00
_cell.angle_gamma   90.00
#
_symmetry.space_group_name_H-M   'P 1'
#
loop_
_entity.id
_entity.type
_entity.pdbx_description
1 polymer ?
#
loop_
_entity_poly.entity_id
_entity_poly.type
_entity_poly.pdbx_seq_one_letter_code
_entity_poly.pdbx_strand_id
1 'polypeptide(L)'
;MSTSMIDSQLLDAQLAINNALDDADILADLSRFGYDAVKINGGKALLEQAETLVERQRVEYGEQYEASEALKQAHQTADAAYDVTFKVAKVAFKGNKKAQHAMDLDGRRKRSLAGWLGQTQTFYNNLLTYPDLMARMAAFGYDQVRLESERDLVAQVARLNEQQEAEKGEAQEATKQRDAALEALDEWLSDFKAIAEVALIASPQRLEKLGFGVIA
;
A
#
# COMPACT_ATOMS: atom_id res chain seq x y z
N MET A 1 -15.74 1.83 3.68
CA MET A 1 -16.21 3.14 4.17
C MET A 1 -15.43 4.24 3.41
N SER A 2 -16.01 5.40 3.11
CA SER A 2 -15.26 6.49 2.44
C SER A 2 -14.41 7.26 3.45
N THR A 3 -13.31 7.90 3.00
CA THR A 3 -12.44 8.72 3.89
C THR A 3 -13.23 9.78 4.63
N SER A 4 -14.14 10.49 3.95
CA SER A 4 -15.02 11.50 4.55
C SER A 4 -15.94 10.94 5.63
N MET A 5 -16.34 9.67 5.53
CA MET A 5 -17.19 9.04 6.54
C MET A 5 -16.38 8.65 7.79
N ILE A 6 -15.15 8.17 7.60
CA ILE A 6 -14.22 7.88 8.71
C ILE A 6 -13.87 9.16 9.46
N ASP A 7 -13.52 10.23 8.74
CA ASP A 7 -13.17 11.52 9.36
C ASP A 7 -14.34 12.10 10.19
N SER A 8 -15.57 11.97 9.67
CA SER A 8 -16.77 12.38 10.41
C SER A 8 -16.95 11.53 11.67
N GLN A 9 -16.82 10.21 11.57
CA GLN A 9 -17.00 9.30 12.70
C GLN A 9 -15.99 9.60 13.83
N LEU A 10 -14.72 9.83 13.48
CA LEU A 10 -13.68 10.18 14.46
C LEU A 10 -13.94 11.54 15.11
N LEU A 11 -14.40 12.53 14.34
CA LEU A 11 -14.73 13.85 14.87
C LEU A 11 -15.92 13.80 15.83
N ASP A 12 -16.98 13.05 15.48
CA ASP A 12 -18.16 12.89 16.31
C ASP A 12 -17.81 12.15 17.62
N ALA A 13 -16.97 11.11 17.54
CA ALA A 13 -16.43 10.42 18.70
C ALA A 13 -15.63 11.35 19.62
N GLN A 14 -14.75 12.16 19.02
CA GLN A 14 -13.91 13.10 19.74
C GLN A 14 -14.74 14.14 20.50
N LEU A 15 -15.78 14.67 19.86
CA LEU A 15 -16.73 15.61 20.46
C LEU A 15 -17.42 14.99 21.67
N ALA A 16 -18.00 13.80 21.50
CA ALA A 16 -18.75 13.12 22.55
C ALA A 16 -17.86 12.81 23.77
N ILE A 17 -16.65 12.27 23.54
CA ILE A 17 -15.72 11.90 24.60
C ILE A 17 -15.22 13.14 25.37
N ASN A 18 -14.81 14.20 24.66
CA ASN A 18 -14.30 15.40 25.31
C ASN A 18 -15.38 16.10 26.14
N ASN A 19 -16.57 16.29 25.57
CA ASN A 19 -17.64 16.98 26.28
C ASN A 19 -18.13 16.19 27.51
N ALA A 20 -18.06 14.86 27.47
CA ALA A 20 -18.36 14.02 28.63
C ALA A 20 -17.31 14.11 29.74
N LEU A 21 -16.04 14.38 29.42
CA LEU A 21 -14.97 14.57 30.40
C LEU A 21 -14.91 16.01 30.94
N ASP A 22 -15.18 17.00 30.10
CA ASP A 22 -15.01 18.41 30.40
C ASP A 22 -16.21 19.03 31.15
N ASP A 23 -17.43 18.51 30.94
CA ASP A 23 -18.64 18.97 31.65
C ASP A 23 -18.89 18.10 32.89
N ALA A 24 -18.59 18.66 34.07
CA ALA A 24 -18.68 17.95 35.35
C ALA A 24 -20.09 17.44 35.67
N ASP A 25 -21.15 18.13 35.21
CA ASP A 25 -22.52 17.68 35.42
C ASP A 25 -22.83 16.45 34.57
N ILE A 26 -22.40 16.47 33.29
CA ILE A 26 -22.55 15.33 32.39
C ILE A 26 -21.78 14.13 32.94
N LEU A 27 -20.52 14.33 33.34
CA LEU A 27 -19.70 13.28 33.92
C LEU A 27 -20.33 12.69 35.19
N ALA A 28 -20.89 13.52 36.06
CA ALA A 28 -21.55 13.08 37.27
C ALA A 28 -22.78 12.21 36.96
N ASP A 29 -23.60 12.61 35.99
CA ASP A 29 -24.77 11.83 35.57
C ASP A 29 -24.37 10.49 34.92
N LEU A 30 -23.39 10.49 34.01
CA LEU A 30 -22.85 9.28 33.37
C LEU A 30 -22.21 8.31 34.37
N SER A 31 -21.51 8.83 35.38
CA SER A 31 -20.84 8.02 36.41
C SER A 31 -21.82 7.15 37.20
N ARG A 32 -23.08 7.62 37.36
CA ARG A 32 -24.14 6.84 38.04
C ARG A 32 -24.55 5.60 37.27
N PHE A 33 -24.25 5.54 35.98
CA PHE A 33 -24.49 4.41 35.09
C PHE A 33 -23.21 3.66 34.71
N GLY A 34 -22.10 3.92 35.43
CA GLY A 34 -20.84 3.21 35.25
C GLY A 34 -19.97 3.74 34.10
N TYR A 35 -20.27 4.90 33.54
CA TYR A 35 -19.38 5.65 32.65
C TYR A 35 -18.70 6.77 33.43
N ASP A 36 -17.76 6.38 34.29
CA ASP A 36 -16.91 7.31 35.00
C ASP A 36 -15.75 7.81 34.12
N ALA A 37 -14.95 8.72 34.66
CA ALA A 37 -13.80 9.27 33.95
C ALA A 37 -12.83 8.18 33.48
N VAL A 38 -12.67 7.09 34.22
CA VAL A 38 -11.76 5.99 33.84
C VAL A 38 -12.29 5.28 32.60
N LYS A 39 -13.59 4.93 32.58
CA LYS A 39 -14.20 4.26 31.43
C LYS A 39 -14.23 5.15 30.19
N ILE A 40 -14.50 6.45 30.34
CA ILE A 40 -14.50 7.40 29.23
C ILE A 40 -13.08 7.62 28.68
N ASN A 41 -12.05 7.67 29.54
CA ASN A 41 -10.66 7.67 29.07
C ASN A 41 -10.28 6.37 28.35
N GLY A 42 -10.92 5.24 28.66
CA GLY A 42 -10.80 4.01 27.86
C GLY A 42 -11.29 4.20 26.42
N GLY A 43 -12.42 4.87 26.21
CA GLY A 43 -12.90 5.25 24.88
C GLY A 43 -11.98 6.23 24.18
N LYS A 44 -11.39 7.19 24.91
CA LYS A 44 -10.38 8.10 24.37
C LYS A 44 -9.15 7.37 23.84
N ALA A 45 -8.67 6.35 24.54
CA ALA A 45 -7.56 5.53 24.07
C ALA A 45 -7.89 4.76 22.78
N LEU A 46 -9.14 4.27 22.63
CA LEU A 46 -9.61 3.64 21.39
C LEU A 46 -9.64 4.64 20.23
N LEU A 47 -10.09 5.87 20.48
CA LEU A 47 -10.08 6.96 19.50
C LEU A 47 -8.66 7.28 19.02
N GLU A 48 -7.72 7.52 19.93
CA GLU A 48 -6.31 7.82 19.60
C GLU A 48 -5.67 6.67 18.79
N GLN A 49 -6.00 5.43 19.15
CA GLN A 49 -5.54 4.25 18.40
C GLN A 49 -6.13 4.21 16.98
N ALA A 50 -7.44 4.45 16.84
CA ALA A 50 -8.10 4.48 15.54
C ALA A 50 -7.53 5.58 14.64
N GLU A 51 -7.33 6.79 15.15
CA GLU A 51 -6.70 7.91 14.43
C GLU A 51 -5.30 7.52 13.93
N THR A 52 -4.47 6.95 14.80
CA THR A 52 -3.12 6.50 14.44
C THR A 52 -3.14 5.48 13.31
N LEU A 53 -4.05 4.51 13.35
CA LEU A 53 -4.14 3.45 12.35
C LEU A 53 -4.78 3.91 11.04
N VAL A 54 -5.66 4.92 11.08
CA VAL A 54 -6.16 5.61 9.88
C VAL A 54 -5.01 6.32 9.16
N GLU A 55 -4.20 7.09 9.89
CA GLU A 55 -3.03 7.78 9.30
C GLU A 55 -1.99 6.79 8.78
N ARG A 56 -1.71 5.73 9.54
CA ARG A 56 -0.82 4.66 9.06
C ARG A 56 -1.31 4.08 7.73
N GLN A 57 -2.59 3.71 7.65
CA GLN A 57 -3.12 3.16 6.39
C GLN A 57 -3.01 4.15 5.22
N ARG A 58 -3.13 5.46 5.45
CA ARG A 58 -2.93 6.47 4.40
C ARG A 58 -1.49 6.49 3.88
N VAL A 59 -0.51 6.41 4.79
CA VAL A 59 0.92 6.35 4.46
C VAL A 59 1.22 5.11 3.61
N GLU A 60 0.79 3.94 4.07
CA GLU A 60 1.09 2.64 3.45
C GLU A 60 0.50 2.54 2.03
N TYR A 61 -0.69 3.12 1.81
CA TYR A 61 -1.23 3.23 0.44
C TYR A 61 -0.42 4.21 -0.43
N GLY A 62 0.09 5.30 0.13
CA GLY A 62 1.00 6.22 -0.54
C GLY A 62 2.26 5.51 -1.03
N GLU A 63 2.90 4.74 -0.15
CA GLU A 63 4.10 3.94 -0.46
C GLU A 63 3.82 2.86 -1.50
N GLN A 64 2.67 2.17 -1.39
CA GLN A 64 2.21 1.22 -2.41
C GLN A 64 2.04 1.88 -3.80
N TYR A 65 1.50 3.10 -3.88
CA TYR A 65 1.36 3.82 -5.14
C TYR A 65 2.73 4.22 -5.72
N GLU A 66 3.63 4.72 -4.88
CA GLU A 66 4.99 5.08 -5.29
C GLU A 66 5.76 3.87 -5.84
N ALA A 67 5.76 2.75 -5.12
CA ALA A 67 6.41 1.51 -5.56
C ALA A 67 5.81 0.98 -6.87
N SER A 68 4.50 1.14 -7.06
CA SER A 68 3.81 0.73 -8.30
C SER A 68 4.25 1.56 -9.50
N GLU A 69 4.36 2.88 -9.34
CA GLU A 69 4.86 3.75 -10.42
C GLU A 69 6.36 3.54 -10.68
N ALA A 70 7.16 3.34 -9.63
CA ALA A 70 8.59 3.03 -9.76
C ALA A 70 8.83 1.74 -10.56
N LEU A 71 8.11 0.66 -10.23
CA LEU A 71 8.19 -0.61 -10.96
C LEU A 71 7.80 -0.43 -12.43
N LYS A 72 6.70 0.28 -12.68
CA LYS A 72 6.21 0.55 -14.03
C LYS A 72 7.21 1.33 -14.87
N GLN A 73 7.81 2.39 -14.32
CA GLN A 73 8.83 3.17 -15.00
C GLN A 73 10.08 2.33 -15.29
N ALA A 74 10.59 1.61 -14.29
CA ALA A 74 11.76 0.74 -14.46
C ALA A 74 11.52 -0.35 -15.53
N HIS A 75 10.33 -0.97 -15.52
CA HIS A 75 9.96 -1.98 -16.51
C HIS A 75 9.88 -1.39 -17.92
N GLN A 76 9.30 -0.19 -18.09
CA GLN A 76 9.28 0.50 -19.39
C GLN A 76 10.69 0.81 -19.91
N THR A 77 11.57 1.32 -19.05
CA THR A 77 12.96 1.61 -19.41
C THR A 77 13.71 0.33 -19.80
N ALA A 78 13.58 -0.73 -19.00
CA ALA A 78 14.26 -1.99 -19.25
C ALA A 78 13.70 -2.71 -20.50
N ASP A 79 12.39 -2.69 -20.73
CA ASP A 79 11.76 -3.29 -21.92
C ASP A 79 12.13 -2.53 -23.20
N ALA A 80 12.21 -1.20 -23.15
CA ALA A 80 12.69 -0.40 -24.26
C ALA A 80 14.14 -0.72 -24.64
N ALA A 81 15.03 -0.83 -23.64
CA ALA A 81 16.42 -1.24 -23.88
C ALA A 81 16.48 -2.66 -24.47
N TYR A 82 15.78 -3.60 -23.83
CA TYR A 82 15.71 -4.99 -24.28
C TYR A 82 15.14 -5.13 -25.71
N ASP A 83 14.12 -4.36 -26.10
CA ASP A 83 13.56 -4.41 -27.45
C ASP A 83 14.61 -4.10 -28.53
N VAL A 84 15.46 -3.11 -28.29
CA VAL A 84 16.54 -2.75 -29.21
C VAL A 84 17.60 -3.86 -29.25
N THR A 85 18.06 -4.32 -28.08
CA THR A 85 19.10 -5.35 -27.95
C THR A 85 18.65 -6.68 -28.56
N PHE A 86 17.39 -7.07 -28.32
CA PHE A 86 16.77 -8.25 -28.90
C PHE A 86 16.74 -8.18 -30.42
N LYS A 87 16.34 -7.04 -31.01
CA LYS A 87 16.34 -6.84 -32.47
C LYS A 87 17.75 -6.95 -33.05
N VAL A 88 18.76 -6.39 -32.39
CA VAL A 88 20.15 -6.49 -32.82
C VAL A 88 20.66 -7.93 -32.71
N ALA A 89 20.38 -8.63 -31.61
CA ALA A 89 20.70 -10.03 -31.44
C ALA A 89 20.08 -10.91 -32.55
N LYS A 90 18.83 -10.68 -32.96
CA LYS A 90 18.22 -11.41 -34.09
C LYS A 90 19.00 -11.26 -35.39
N VAL A 91 19.62 -10.10 -35.63
CA VAL A 91 20.47 -9.85 -36.80
C VAL A 91 21.85 -10.49 -36.60
N ALA A 92 22.50 -10.24 -35.46
CA ALA A 92 23.85 -10.73 -35.15
C ALA A 92 23.95 -12.27 -35.13
N PHE A 93 22.87 -12.95 -34.76
CA PHE A 93 22.80 -14.40 -34.66
C PHE A 93 22.02 -15.07 -35.80
N LYS A 94 21.74 -14.33 -36.88
CA LYS A 94 21.07 -14.89 -38.07
C LYS A 94 21.84 -16.10 -38.59
N GLY A 95 21.15 -17.24 -38.71
CA GLY A 95 21.74 -18.51 -39.16
C GLY A 95 22.42 -19.34 -38.07
N ASN A 96 22.58 -18.82 -36.85
CA ASN A 96 23.09 -19.56 -35.70
C ASN A 96 21.93 -20.05 -34.82
N LYS A 97 21.32 -21.18 -35.20
CA LYS A 97 20.18 -21.77 -34.49
C LYS A 97 20.48 -22.09 -33.02
N LYS A 98 21.71 -22.51 -32.70
CA LYS A 98 22.12 -22.80 -31.33
C LYS A 98 22.08 -21.53 -30.47
N ALA A 99 22.60 -20.42 -30.98
CA ALA A 99 22.55 -19.13 -30.28
C ALA A 99 21.10 -18.64 -30.15
N GLN A 100 20.31 -18.71 -31.22
CA GLN A 100 18.91 -18.28 -31.20
C GLN A 100 18.07 -19.04 -30.17
N HIS A 101 18.26 -20.37 -30.08
CA HIS A 101 17.54 -21.19 -29.12
C HIS A 101 18.05 -20.96 -27.68
N ALA A 102 19.37 -20.86 -27.48
CA ALA A 102 19.96 -20.62 -26.16
C ALA A 102 19.53 -19.28 -25.55
N MET A 103 19.20 -18.27 -26.37
CA MET A 103 18.80 -16.94 -25.91
C MET A 103 17.29 -16.68 -26.02
N ASP A 104 16.48 -17.73 -26.22
CA ASP A 104 15.01 -17.64 -26.39
C ASP A 104 14.57 -16.60 -27.44
N LEU A 105 15.32 -16.50 -28.55
CA LEU A 105 15.07 -15.55 -29.64
C LEU A 105 13.99 -16.01 -30.64
N ASP A 106 13.65 -17.30 -30.58
CA ASP A 106 12.71 -17.97 -31.49
C ASP A 106 11.25 -17.81 -31.04
N GLY A 107 11.04 -17.46 -29.77
CA GLY A 107 9.72 -17.32 -29.15
C GLY A 107 9.09 -15.93 -29.29
N ARG A 108 7.80 -15.85 -28.96
CA ARG A 108 7.16 -14.56 -28.67
C ARG A 108 7.65 -14.05 -27.32
N ARG A 109 7.86 -12.74 -27.22
CA ARG A 109 8.12 -12.08 -25.94
C ARG A 109 7.00 -12.38 -24.95
N LYS A 110 7.39 -12.72 -23.72
CA LYS A 110 6.43 -12.99 -22.64
C LYS A 110 5.75 -11.68 -22.22
N ARG A 111 4.44 -11.76 -21.94
CA ARG A 111 3.61 -10.60 -21.57
C ARG A 111 3.47 -10.40 -20.07
N SER A 112 3.60 -11.48 -19.29
CA SER A 112 3.61 -11.37 -17.83
C SER A 112 4.96 -10.88 -17.35
N LEU A 113 4.99 -10.12 -16.27
CA LEU A 113 6.23 -9.63 -15.66
C LEU A 113 7.18 -10.78 -15.31
N ALA A 114 6.67 -11.84 -14.66
CA ALA A 114 7.46 -13.02 -14.31
C ALA A 114 8.05 -13.73 -15.55
N GLY A 115 7.26 -13.86 -16.62
CA GLY A 115 7.75 -14.45 -17.87
C GLY A 115 8.78 -13.55 -18.56
N TRP A 116 8.57 -12.24 -18.54
CA TRP A 116 9.49 -11.26 -19.11
C TRP A 116 10.82 -11.27 -18.35
N LEU A 117 10.80 -11.25 -17.00
CA LEU A 117 12.00 -11.34 -16.15
C LEU A 117 12.78 -12.63 -16.43
N GLY A 118 12.11 -13.78 -16.47
CA GLY A 118 12.78 -15.05 -16.77
C GLY A 118 13.43 -15.06 -18.16
N GLN A 119 12.76 -14.47 -19.15
CA GLN A 119 13.28 -14.37 -20.51
C GLN A 119 14.49 -13.43 -20.60
N THR A 120 14.39 -12.22 -20.06
CA THR A 120 15.45 -11.19 -20.16
C THR A 120 16.68 -11.54 -19.34
N GLN A 121 16.50 -12.12 -18.14
CA GLN A 121 17.60 -12.65 -17.34
C GLN A 121 18.37 -13.75 -18.09
N THR A 122 17.64 -14.71 -18.67
CA THR A 122 18.26 -15.78 -19.48
C THR A 122 19.01 -15.20 -20.68
N PHE A 123 18.41 -14.22 -21.37
CA PHE A 123 19.01 -13.55 -22.52
C PHE A 123 20.35 -12.88 -22.16
N TYR A 124 20.38 -11.98 -21.18
CA TYR A 124 21.60 -11.26 -20.81
C TYR A 124 22.65 -12.17 -20.16
N ASN A 125 22.25 -13.12 -19.31
CA ASN A 125 23.19 -14.06 -18.69
C ASN A 125 23.90 -14.90 -19.75
N ASN A 126 23.15 -15.46 -20.70
CA ASN A 126 23.76 -16.24 -21.78
C ASN A 126 24.62 -15.37 -22.68
N LEU A 127 24.17 -14.17 -23.01
CA LEU A 127 24.94 -13.28 -23.87
C LEU A 127 26.29 -12.89 -23.24
N LEU A 128 26.33 -12.59 -21.94
CA LEU A 128 27.54 -12.24 -21.20
C LEU A 128 28.42 -13.45 -20.83
N THR A 129 27.87 -14.67 -20.84
CA THR A 129 28.63 -15.90 -20.52
C THR A 129 29.47 -16.38 -21.70
N TYR A 130 29.02 -16.17 -22.94
CA TYR A 130 29.68 -16.74 -24.13
C TYR A 130 30.43 -15.67 -24.93
N PRO A 131 31.78 -15.66 -24.90
CA PRO A 131 32.58 -14.63 -25.58
C PRO A 131 32.32 -14.52 -27.08
N ASP A 132 32.06 -15.64 -27.76
CA ASP A 132 31.73 -15.65 -29.19
C ASP A 132 30.42 -14.91 -29.51
N LEU A 133 29.46 -14.93 -28.57
CA LEU A 133 28.19 -14.21 -28.74
C LEU A 133 28.39 -12.72 -28.47
N MET A 134 29.17 -12.38 -27.45
CA MET A 134 29.56 -10.98 -27.17
C MET A 134 30.30 -10.36 -28.35
N ALA A 135 31.27 -11.08 -28.94
CA ALA A 135 32.03 -10.59 -30.08
C ALA A 135 31.12 -10.27 -31.29
N ARG A 136 30.08 -11.09 -31.50
CA ARG A 136 29.07 -10.83 -32.55
C ARG A 136 28.21 -9.61 -32.25
N MET A 137 27.82 -9.39 -31.00
CA MET A 137 27.07 -8.18 -30.60
C MET A 137 27.95 -6.92 -30.68
N ALA A 138 29.23 -7.02 -30.35
CA ALA A 138 30.19 -5.92 -30.42
C ALA A 138 30.34 -5.38 -31.85
N ALA A 139 30.22 -6.23 -32.87
CA ALA A 139 30.20 -5.81 -34.28
C ALA A 139 29.02 -4.89 -34.63
N PHE A 140 27.98 -4.84 -33.79
CA PHE A 140 26.82 -3.96 -33.91
C PHE A 140 26.78 -2.86 -32.83
N GLY A 141 27.90 -2.59 -32.16
CA GLY A 141 28.00 -1.53 -31.15
C GLY A 141 27.42 -1.87 -29.78
N TYR A 142 27.28 -3.17 -29.47
CA TYR A 142 26.93 -3.65 -28.13
C TYR A 142 28.16 -4.28 -27.49
N ASP A 143 28.89 -3.47 -26.74
CA ASP A 143 30.00 -3.93 -25.92
C ASP A 143 29.52 -4.52 -24.59
N GLN A 144 30.46 -5.07 -23.82
CA GLN A 144 30.17 -5.68 -22.52
C GLN A 144 29.53 -4.67 -21.54
N VAL A 145 30.06 -3.45 -21.47
CA VAL A 145 29.62 -2.42 -20.53
C VAL A 145 28.15 -2.09 -20.76
N ARG A 146 27.75 -1.93 -22.02
CA ARG A 146 26.35 -1.68 -22.37
C ARG A 146 25.44 -2.84 -21.98
N LEU A 147 25.85 -4.08 -22.29
CA LEU A 147 25.06 -5.26 -21.98
C LEU A 147 24.93 -5.51 -20.47
N GLU A 148 25.96 -5.20 -19.69
CA GLU A 148 25.91 -5.24 -18.23
C GLU A 148 24.96 -4.17 -17.67
N SER A 149 25.03 -2.94 -18.20
CA SER A 149 24.09 -1.86 -17.82
C SER A 149 22.63 -2.25 -18.09
N GLU A 150 22.35 -2.85 -19.26
CA GLU A 150 20.99 -3.30 -19.60
C GLU A 150 20.53 -4.51 -18.75
N ARG A 151 21.44 -5.43 -18.38
CA ARG A 151 21.16 -6.48 -17.40
C ARG A 151 20.83 -5.89 -16.03
N ASP A 152 21.51 -4.83 -15.62
CA ASP A 152 21.29 -4.19 -14.33
C ASP A 152 19.93 -3.46 -14.28
N LEU A 153 19.44 -2.93 -15.41
CA LEU A 153 18.06 -2.45 -15.55
C LEU A 153 17.04 -3.58 -15.30
N VAL A 154 17.26 -4.76 -15.88
CA VAL A 154 16.39 -5.94 -15.64
C VAL A 154 16.43 -6.35 -14.17
N ALA A 155 17.61 -6.35 -13.54
CA ALA A 155 17.74 -6.65 -12.11
C ALA A 155 17.03 -5.62 -11.23
N GLN A 156 17.01 -4.35 -11.62
CA GLN A 156 16.25 -3.30 -10.93
C GLN A 156 14.75 -3.56 -10.98
N VAL A 157 14.21 -4.03 -12.12
CA VAL A 157 12.79 -4.41 -12.23
C VAL A 157 12.44 -5.53 -11.25
N ALA A 158 13.30 -6.53 -11.11
CA ALA A 158 13.07 -7.63 -10.16
C ALA A 158 12.99 -7.11 -8.70
N ARG A 159 13.94 -6.26 -8.30
CA ARG A 159 13.96 -5.64 -6.96
C ARG A 159 12.73 -4.78 -6.69
N LEU A 160 12.32 -3.95 -7.66
CA LEU A 160 11.14 -3.09 -7.51
C LEU A 160 9.84 -3.90 -7.48
N ASN A 161 9.80 -5.06 -8.13
CA ASN A 161 8.67 -5.98 -8.01
C ASN A 161 8.57 -6.55 -6.59
N GLU A 162 9.69 -6.98 -6.00
CA GLU A 162 9.71 -7.45 -4.61
C GLU A 162 9.27 -6.35 -3.64
N GLN A 163 9.75 -5.12 -3.83
CA GLN A 163 9.31 -3.97 -3.05
C GLN A 163 7.80 -3.75 -3.21
N GLN A 164 7.28 -3.68 -4.44
CA GLN A 164 5.85 -3.47 -4.66
C GLN A 164 4.97 -4.55 -3.99
N GLU A 165 5.40 -5.81 -3.98
CA GLU A 165 4.68 -6.88 -3.31
C GLU A 165 4.71 -6.74 -1.78
N ALA A 166 5.82 -6.26 -1.20
CA ALA A 166 5.91 -5.94 0.22
C ALA A 166 4.92 -4.81 0.60
N GLU A 167 4.97 -3.68 -0.11
CA GLU A 167 4.09 -2.52 0.14
C GLU A 167 2.60 -2.89 0.01
N LYS A 168 2.25 -3.76 -0.95
CA LYS A 168 0.87 -4.29 -1.05
C LYS A 168 0.46 -5.07 0.19
N GLY A 169 1.37 -5.87 0.75
CA GLY A 169 1.15 -6.61 1.97
C GLY A 169 0.94 -5.69 3.17
N GLU A 170 1.78 -4.66 3.29
CA GLU A 170 1.73 -3.69 4.39
C GLU A 170 0.45 -2.84 4.33
N ALA A 171 0.05 -2.37 3.14
CA ALA A 171 -1.22 -1.66 2.93
C ALA A 171 -2.46 -2.53 3.27
N GLN A 172 -2.42 -3.83 2.98
CA GLN A 172 -3.48 -4.77 3.36
C GLN A 172 -3.54 -4.99 4.87
N GLU A 173 -2.40 -5.11 5.52
CA GLU A 173 -2.33 -5.28 6.97
C GLU A 173 -2.78 -4.00 7.71
N ALA A 174 -2.34 -2.83 7.26
CA ALA A 174 -2.79 -1.54 7.79
C ALA A 174 -4.30 -1.36 7.65
N THR A 175 -4.89 -1.83 6.54
CA THR A 175 -6.35 -1.85 6.34
C THR A 175 -7.05 -2.68 7.41
N LYS A 176 -6.58 -3.91 7.67
CA LYS A 176 -7.17 -4.78 8.69
C LYS A 176 -7.07 -4.18 10.09
N GLN A 177 -5.91 -3.63 10.44
CA GLN A 177 -5.68 -3.01 11.75
C GLN A 177 -6.57 -1.79 11.95
N ARG A 178 -6.66 -0.92 10.94
CA ARG A 178 -7.57 0.24 10.95
C ARG A 178 -9.01 -0.20 11.14
N ASP A 179 -9.49 -1.17 10.35
CA ASP A 179 -10.88 -1.60 10.39
C ASP A 179 -11.24 -2.19 11.77
N ALA A 180 -10.35 -3.00 12.35
CA ALA A 180 -10.53 -3.53 13.71
C ALA A 180 -10.56 -2.43 14.78
N ALA A 181 -9.74 -1.38 14.65
CA ALA A 181 -9.74 -0.27 15.59
C ALA A 181 -10.99 0.61 15.47
N LEU A 182 -11.46 0.85 14.25
CA LEU A 182 -12.72 1.57 14.00
C LEU A 182 -13.93 0.78 14.51
N GLU A 183 -13.93 -0.54 14.35
CA GLU A 183 -14.97 -1.41 14.91
C GLU A 183 -15.00 -1.36 16.45
N ALA A 184 -13.83 -1.48 17.09
CA ALA A 184 -13.75 -1.38 18.55
C ALA A 184 -14.20 0.00 19.08
N LEU A 185 -13.87 1.08 18.37
CA LEU A 185 -14.34 2.43 18.71
C LEU A 185 -15.85 2.56 18.50
N ASP A 186 -16.39 2.03 17.41
CA ASP A 186 -17.83 2.08 17.09
C ASP A 186 -18.67 1.31 18.12
N GLU A 187 -18.23 0.10 18.49
CA GLU A 187 -18.87 -0.70 19.55
C GLU A 187 -18.90 0.07 20.87
N TRP A 188 -17.77 0.65 21.27
CA TRP A 188 -17.69 1.43 22.51
C TRP A 188 -18.58 2.67 22.47
N LEU A 189 -18.59 3.40 21.35
CA LEU A 189 -19.42 4.60 21.16
C LEU A 189 -20.91 4.27 21.15
N SER A 190 -21.29 3.14 20.56
CA SER A 190 -22.68 2.67 20.55
C SER A 190 -23.20 2.43 21.97
N ASP A 191 -22.43 1.68 22.77
CA ASP A 191 -22.77 1.46 24.19
C ASP A 191 -22.77 2.77 24.99
N PHE A 192 -21.77 3.62 24.75
CA PHE A 192 -21.66 4.93 25.40
C PHE A 192 -22.88 5.80 25.10
N LYS A 193 -23.28 5.89 23.83
CA LYS A 193 -24.46 6.65 23.39
C LYS A 193 -25.73 6.13 24.04
N ALA A 194 -25.94 4.81 24.06
CA ALA A 194 -27.11 4.21 24.69
C ALA A 194 -27.20 4.56 26.18
N ILE A 195 -26.08 4.53 26.90
CA ILE A 195 -26.05 4.94 28.30
C ILE A 195 -26.23 6.45 28.46
N ALA A 196 -25.64 7.27 27.61
CA ALA A 196 -25.81 8.72 27.65
C ALA A 196 -27.29 9.13 27.44
N GLU A 197 -28.00 8.49 26.51
CA GLU A 197 -29.44 8.71 26.29
C GLU A 197 -30.28 8.41 27.54
N VAL A 198 -29.91 7.38 28.31
CA VAL A 198 -30.58 7.03 29.58
C VAL A 198 -30.18 7.99 30.71
N ALA A 199 -28.88 8.25 30.86
CA ALA A 199 -28.34 9.07 31.94
C ALA A 199 -28.79 10.53 31.87
N LEU A 200 -28.97 11.05 30.65
CA LEU A 200 -29.29 12.44 30.37
C LEU A 200 -30.74 12.64 29.92
N ILE A 201 -31.63 11.66 30.13
CA ILE A 201 -33.03 11.70 29.67
C ILE A 201 -33.81 12.94 30.14
N ALA A 202 -33.48 13.45 31.33
CA ALA A 202 -34.09 14.65 31.90
C ALA A 202 -33.43 15.96 31.42
N SER A 203 -32.40 15.88 30.60
CA SER A 203 -31.60 17.03 30.12
C SER A 203 -31.21 16.87 28.65
N PRO A 204 -32.17 17.04 27.71
CA PRO A 204 -31.91 16.91 26.27
C PRO A 204 -30.76 17.80 25.77
N GLN A 205 -30.61 19.01 26.34
CA GLN A 205 -29.53 19.93 25.97
C GLN A 205 -28.15 19.40 26.34
N ARG A 206 -28.03 18.56 27.39
CA ARG A 206 -26.77 17.90 27.76
C ARG A 206 -26.45 16.76 26.80
N LEU A 207 -27.46 16.07 26.29
CA LEU A 207 -27.29 15.03 25.27
C LEU A 207 -26.80 15.66 23.95
N GLU A 208 -27.39 16.79 23.54
CA GLU A 208 -26.97 17.56 22.36
C GLU A 208 -25.51 18.02 22.43
N LYS A 209 -25.03 18.41 23.63
CA LYS A 209 -23.61 18.73 23.83
C LYS A 209 -22.70 17.55 23.46
N LEU A 210 -23.12 16.31 23.68
CA LEU A 210 -22.33 15.13 23.30
C LEU A 210 -22.40 14.83 21.80
N GLY A 211 -23.13 15.62 21.00
CA GLY A 211 -23.45 15.29 19.62
C GLY A 211 -24.51 14.19 19.50
N PHE A 212 -25.20 13.85 20.60
CA PHE A 212 -26.28 12.87 20.63
C PHE A 212 -27.63 13.60 20.70
N GLY A 213 -28.62 13.19 19.90
CA GLY A 213 -29.92 13.86 19.84
C GLY A 213 -30.08 14.82 18.65
N VAL A 214 -31.29 15.36 18.48
CA VAL A 214 -31.68 16.17 17.30
C VAL A 214 -31.49 17.64 17.61
N ILE A 215 -30.80 18.38 16.74
CA ILE A 215 -30.87 19.85 16.70
C ILE A 215 -32.30 20.22 16.27
N ALA A 216 -33.13 20.63 17.22
CA ALA A 216 -34.46 21.18 16.93
C ALA A 216 -34.35 22.60 16.34
#